data_AF-A0A6N8NS25-F1
#
_entry.id   AF-A0A6N8NS25-F1
#
_cell.length_a   1.000
_cell.length_b   1.000
_cell.length_c   1.000
_cell.angle_alpha   90.00
_cell.angle_beta   90.00
_cell.angle_gamma   90.00
#
_symmetry.space_group_name_H-M   'P 1'
#
loop_
_entity.id
_entity.type
_entity.pdbx_description
1 polymer ?
#
loop_
_entity_poly.entity_id
_entity_poly.type
_entity_poly.pdbx_seq_one_letter_code
_entity_poly.pdbx_strand_id
1 'polypeptide(L)'
;FEVYRDNLMAILRKPASRKNHTNVLMHIQGYFSNYLSTRQRKELSEVILNYRFGTLPLLAPLTLLKHYLGEYPNDYLLTQNYFDPYPEELALRLMVN
;
A
#
# COMPACT_ATOMS: atom_id res chain seq x y z
N PHE A 1 26.08 -12.74 -15.95
CA PHE A 1 25.21 -11.55 -15.86
C PHE A 1 23.82 -11.79 -16.49
N GLU A 2 23.72 -12.39 -17.68
CA GLU A 2 22.41 -12.60 -18.34
C GLU A 2 21.45 -13.51 -17.55
N VAL A 3 21.91 -14.66 -17.07
CA VAL A 3 21.10 -15.57 -16.23
C VAL A 3 20.57 -14.87 -14.97
N TYR A 4 21.35 -13.98 -14.36
CA TYR A 4 20.90 -13.21 -13.19
C TYR A 4 19.80 -12.21 -13.57
N ARG A 5 20.00 -11.43 -14.65
CA ARG A 5 19.00 -10.48 -15.17
C ARG A 5 17.69 -11.20 -15.48
N ASP A 6 17.77 -12.32 -16.19
CA ASP A 6 16.58 -13.00 -16.68
C ASP A 6 15.78 -13.62 -15.52
N ASN A 7 16.48 -14.18 -14.53
CA ASN A 7 15.85 -14.65 -13.29
C ASN A 7 15.25 -13.49 -12.47
N LEU A 8 15.94 -12.36 -12.36
CA LEU A 8 15.43 -11.18 -11.67
C LEU A 8 14.15 -10.67 -12.34
N MET A 9 14.15 -10.53 -13.67
CA MET A 9 12.98 -10.09 -14.43
C MET A 9 11.82 -11.07 -14.34
N ALA A 10 12.10 -12.39 -14.31
CA ALA A 10 11.08 -13.40 -14.07
C ALA A 10 10.41 -13.24 -12.69
N ILE A 11 11.17 -12.88 -11.66
CA ILE A 11 10.65 -12.63 -10.31
C ILE A 11 9.82 -11.33 -10.28
N LEU A 12 10.32 -10.23 -10.87
CA LEU A 12 9.63 -8.94 -10.88
C LEU A 12 8.30 -8.94 -11.63
N ARG A 13 8.14 -9.85 -12.61
CA ARG A 13 6.86 -10.05 -13.33
C ARG A 13 5.72 -10.55 -12.44
N LYS A 14 6.04 -11.14 -11.28
CA LYS A 14 5.01 -11.66 -10.37
C LYS A 14 4.45 -10.53 -9.52
N PRO A 15 3.19 -10.10 -9.74
CA PRO A 15 2.60 -9.06 -8.90
C PRO A 15 2.49 -9.53 -7.45
N ALA A 16 2.58 -8.58 -6.52
CA ALA A 16 2.41 -8.87 -5.11
C ALA A 16 0.98 -9.38 -4.84
N SER A 17 0.87 -10.41 -4.00
CA SER A 17 -0.43 -10.96 -3.62
C SER A 17 -1.19 -10.00 -2.70
N ARG A 18 -2.53 -10.13 -2.61
CA ARG A 18 -3.35 -9.39 -1.61
C ARG A 18 -2.83 -9.59 -0.19
N LYS A 19 -2.35 -10.79 0.14
CA LYS A 19 -1.71 -11.09 1.44
C LYS A 19 -0.45 -10.25 1.66
N ASN A 20 0.43 -10.16 0.67
CA ASN A 20 1.65 -9.36 0.75
C ASN A 20 1.32 -7.87 0.91
N HIS A 21 0.40 -7.35 0.09
CA HIS A 21 -0.08 -5.97 0.24
C HIS A 21 -0.68 -5.72 1.63
N THR A 22 -1.50 -6.64 2.15
CA THR A 22 -2.07 -6.51 3.50
C THR A 22 -0.97 -6.39 4.56
N ASN A 23 0.08 -7.21 4.48
CA ASN A 23 1.19 -7.15 5.43
C ASN A 23 1.90 -5.78 5.37
N VAL A 24 2.15 -5.25 4.17
CA VAL A 24 2.75 -3.91 3.98
C VAL A 24 1.83 -2.83 4.56
N LEU A 25 0.54 -2.86 4.24
CA LEU A 25 -0.44 -1.87 4.74
C LEU A 25 -0.53 -1.88 6.28
N MET A 26 -0.56 -3.07 6.90
CA MET A 26 -0.56 -3.21 8.36
C MET A 26 0.75 -2.71 8.99
N HIS A 27 1.89 -2.94 8.33
CA HIS A 27 3.17 -2.41 8.77
C HIS A 27 3.18 -0.87 8.73
N ILE A 28 2.72 -0.28 7.62
CA ILE A 28 2.59 1.17 7.47
C ILE A 28 1.64 1.75 8.54
N GLN A 29 0.50 1.09 8.81
CA GLN A 29 -0.42 1.49 9.88
C GLN A 29 0.30 1.64 11.24
N GLY A 30 1.31 0.82 11.52
CA GLY A 30 2.10 0.89 12.75
C GLY A 30 2.78 2.24 12.99
N TYR A 31 3.21 2.93 11.92
CA TYR A 31 3.82 4.27 12.01
C TYR A 31 2.85 5.32 12.55
N PHE A 32 1.56 5.10 12.37
CA PHE A 32 0.51 6.03 12.82
C PHE A 32 -0.06 5.67 14.20
N SER A 33 0.42 4.60 14.84
CA SER A 33 -0.16 4.05 16.06
C SER A 33 -0.28 5.06 17.21
N ASN A 34 0.70 5.94 17.38
CA ASN A 34 0.72 6.97 18.44
C ASN A 34 -0.10 8.22 18.11
N TYR A 35 -0.50 8.41 16.85
CA TYR A 35 -1.22 9.59 16.37
C TYR A 35 -2.71 9.34 16.22
N LEU A 36 -3.10 8.10 15.90
CA LEU A 36 -4.49 7.74 15.67
C LEU A 36 -5.20 7.36 16.96
N SER A 37 -6.44 7.81 17.10
CA SER A 37 -7.35 7.29 18.14
C SER A 37 -7.63 5.80 17.93
N THR A 38 -8.10 5.11 18.98
CA THR A 38 -8.54 3.70 18.87
C THR A 38 -9.58 3.50 17.77
N ARG A 39 -10.50 4.46 17.62
CA ARG A 39 -11.52 4.44 16.56
C ARG A 39 -10.88 4.48 15.17
N GLN A 40 -9.97 5.43 14.92
CA GLN A 40 -9.27 5.58 13.64
C GLN A 40 -8.38 4.38 13.31
N ARG A 41 -7.68 3.81 14.31
CA ARG A 41 -6.89 2.58 14.11
C ARG A 41 -7.78 1.42 13.70
N LYS A 42 -8.94 1.25 14.34
CA LYS A 42 -9.89 0.19 14.01
C LYS A 42 -10.44 0.36 12.60
N GLU A 43 -10.85 1.58 12.25
CA GLU A 43 -11.36 1.92 10.92
C GLU A 43 -10.31 1.60 9.82
N LEU A 44 -9.05 2.01 10.03
CA LEU A 44 -7.97 1.68 9.11
C LEU A 44 -7.73 0.17 8.99
N SER A 45 -7.72 -0.56 10.12
CA SER A 45 -7.59 -2.03 10.10
C SER A 45 -8.74 -2.69 9.32
N GLU A 46 -9.97 -2.21 9.49
CA GLU A 46 -11.14 -2.73 8.78
C GLU A 46 -11.04 -2.50 7.27
N VAL A 47 -10.60 -1.31 6.83
CA VAL A 47 -10.37 -1.02 5.41
C VAL A 47 -9.29 -1.94 4.82
N ILE A 48 -8.20 -2.19 5.55
CA ILE A 48 -7.14 -3.10 5.11
C ILE A 48 -7.64 -4.55 5.03
N LEU A 49 -8.45 -4.99 5.99
CA LEU A 49 -9.04 -6.34 5.99
C LEU A 49 -10.05 -6.50 4.85
N ASN A 50 -10.88 -5.49 4.59
CA ASN A 50 -11.81 -5.47 3.46
C ASN A 50 -11.06 -5.59 2.13
N TYR A 51 -9.92 -4.90 1.98
CA TYR A 51 -9.04 -5.12 0.83
C TYR A 51 -8.50 -6.56 0.78
N ARG A 52 -8.04 -7.13 1.89
CA ARG A 52 -7.56 -8.51 1.96
C ARG A 52 -8.60 -9.51 1.47
N PHE A 53 -9.86 -9.33 1.86
CA PHE A 53 -10.99 -10.17 1.46
C PHE A 53 -11.52 -9.84 0.07
N GLY A 54 -11.07 -8.74 -0.55
CA GLY A 54 -11.46 -8.34 -1.90
C GLY A 54 -12.78 -7.58 -1.97
N THR A 55 -13.31 -7.11 -0.84
CA THR A 55 -14.52 -6.28 -0.80
C THR A 55 -14.23 -4.81 -1.11
N LEU A 56 -12.96 -4.38 -0.97
CA LEU A 56 -12.48 -3.06 -1.37
C LEU A 56 -11.25 -3.17 -2.28
N PRO A 57 -11.03 -2.19 -3.19
CA PRO A 57 -9.82 -2.12 -3.99
C PRO A 57 -8.61 -1.68 -3.13
N LEU A 58 -7.39 -1.95 -3.60
CA LEU A 58 -6.14 -1.52 -2.94
C LEU A 58 -6.09 0.01 -2.75
N LEU A 59 -6.75 0.76 -3.64
CA LEU A 59 -6.81 2.21 -3.56
C LEU A 59 -7.44 2.70 -2.24
N ALA A 60 -8.44 1.99 -1.70
CA ALA A 60 -9.13 2.42 -0.48
C ALA A 60 -8.19 2.54 0.75
N PRO A 61 -7.44 1.50 1.16
CA PRO A 61 -6.48 1.64 2.26
C PRO A 61 -5.32 2.58 1.90
N LEU A 62 -4.87 2.65 0.64
CA LEU A 62 -3.81 3.57 0.23
C LEU A 62 -4.21 5.04 0.42
N THR A 63 -5.41 5.41 0.00
CA THR A 63 -5.92 6.78 0.15
C THR A 63 -6.00 7.17 1.62
N LEU A 64 -6.49 6.28 2.49
CA LEU A 64 -6.57 6.56 3.92
C LEU A 64 -5.17 6.68 4.57
N LEU A 65 -4.21 5.84 4.17
CA LEU A 65 -2.83 5.98 4.64
C LEU A 65 -2.16 7.25 4.12
N LYS A 66 -2.42 7.65 2.87
CA LYS A 66 -1.94 8.93 2.31
C LYS A 66 -2.50 10.12 3.08
N HIS A 67 -3.79 10.09 3.42
CA HIS A 67 -4.40 11.11 4.27
C HIS A 67 -3.65 11.23 5.61
N TYR A 68 -3.42 10.11 6.30
CA TYR A 68 -2.65 10.14 7.56
C TYR A 68 -1.20 10.54 7.40
N LEU A 69 -0.55 10.22 6.27
CA LEU A 69 0.81 10.68 5.98
C LEU A 69 0.86 12.21 5.75
N GLY A 70 -0.20 12.80 5.20
CA GLY A 70 -0.34 14.25 5.05
C GLY A 70 -0.50 14.97 6.39
N GLU A 71 -1.29 14.41 7.30
CA GLU A 71 -1.50 14.96 8.66
C GLU A 71 -0.30 14.72 9.58
N TYR A 72 0.33 13.55 9.45
CA TYR A 72 1.46 13.10 10.28
C TYR A 72 2.63 12.66 9.39
N PRO A 73 3.40 13.60 8.83
CA PRO A 73 4.53 13.29 7.97
C PRO A 73 5.54 12.37 8.65
N ASN A 74 6.07 11.42 7.89
CA ASN A 74 7.12 10.52 8.33
C ASN A 74 8.18 10.39 7.23
N ASP A 75 9.41 10.81 7.52
CA ASP A 75 10.50 10.88 6.53
C ASP A 75 10.73 9.54 5.82
N TYR A 76 10.73 8.44 6.58
CA TYR A 76 10.89 7.11 6.00
C TYR A 76 9.75 6.77 5.04
N LEU A 77 8.49 6.97 5.43
CA LEU A 77 7.33 6.67 4.59
C LEU A 77 7.27 7.56 3.34
N LEU A 78 7.70 8.82 3.43
CA LEU A 78 7.76 9.74 2.29
C LEU A 78 8.74 9.28 1.22
N THR A 79 9.76 8.48 1.57
CA THR A 79 10.66 7.87 0.57
C THR A 79 10.10 6.62 -0.12
N GLN A 80 8.96 6.08 0.34
CA GLN A 80 8.45 4.81 -0.15
C GLN A 80 7.64 5.00 -1.43
N ASN A 81 8.16 4.46 -2.55
CA ASN A 81 7.44 4.38 -3.83
C ASN A 81 6.13 3.56 -3.74
N TYR A 82 5.83 2.90 -2.63
CA TYR A 82 4.59 2.13 -2.46
C TYR A 82 3.33 3.00 -2.47
N PHE A 83 3.42 4.25 -2.00
CA PHE A 83 2.30 5.19 -2.05
C PHE A 83 2.03 5.66 -3.49
N ASP A 84 3.09 5.78 -4.28
CA ASP A 84 3.04 6.25 -5.66
C ASP A 84 3.95 5.47 -6.62
N PRO A 85 3.61 4.19 -6.90
CA PRO A 85 4.47 3.31 -7.70
C PRO A 85 4.59 3.72 -9.18
N TYR A 86 3.64 4.52 -9.67
CA TYR A 86 3.55 4.93 -11.06
C TYR A 86 3.11 6.39 -11.17
N PRO A 87 3.56 7.12 -12.21
CA PRO A 87 3.07 8.46 -12.52
C PRO A 87 1.54 8.49 -12.64
N GLU A 88 0.92 9.59 -12.18
CA GLU A 88 -0.53 9.73 -12.13
C GLU A 88 -1.16 9.74 -13.53
N GLU A 89 -0.42 10.24 -14.52
CA GLU A 89 -0.83 10.37 -15.92
C GLU A 89 -1.18 9.03 -16.56
N LEU A 90 -0.67 7.92 -16.00
CA LEU A 90 -0.96 6.58 -16.50
C LEU A 90 -2.33 6.05 -16.02
N ALA A 91 -2.98 6.71 -15.06
CA ALA A 91 -4.31 6.37 -14.53
C ALA A 91 -4.52 4.89 -14.12
N LEU A 92 -3.44 4.15 -13.87
CA LEU A 92 -3.44 2.69 -13.68
C LEU A 92 -4.23 2.21 -12.45
N ARG A 93 -4.61 3.12 -11.54
CA ARG A 93 -5.36 2.82 -10.31
C ARG A 93 -6.86 3.08 -10.40
N LEU A 94 -7.31 3.75 -11.47
CA LEU A 94 -8.74 4.01 -11.74
C LEU A 94 -9.36 2.93 -12.63
N MET A 95 -8.53 2.16 -13.33
CA MET A 95 -8.98 1.04 -14.14
C MET A 95 -9.35 -0.14 -13.23
N VAL A 96 -10.65 -0.30 -13.01
CA VAL A 96 -11.23 -1.50 -12.39
C VAL A 96 -11.21 -2.61 -13.45
N ASN A 97 -10.48 -3.69 -13.18
CA ASN A 97 -10.64 -4.97 -13.89
C ASN A 97 -11.77 -5.78 -13.24
#